data_AF-A0A671XAE5-F1
#
_entry.id   AF-A0A671XAE5-F1
#
_cell.length_a   1.000
_cell.length_b   1.000
_cell.length_c   1.000
_cell.angle_alpha   90.00
_cell.angle_beta   90.00
_cell.angle_gamma   90.00
#
_symmetry.space_group_name_H-M   'P 1'
#
loop_
_entity.id
_entity.type
_entity.pdbx_description
1 polymer ?
#
loop_
_entity_poly.entity_id
_entity_poly.type
_entity_poly.pdbx_seq_one_letter_code
_entity_poly.pdbx_strand_id
1 'polypeptide(L)' 'SNKLSDEMQNKRDKARFVIDTVRMKGEAASSEMIEFLCEVDPFLSEHLGLI' A
#
# COMPACT_ATOMS: atom_id res chain seq x y z
N SER A 1 -2.97 -27.24 -5.26
CA SER A 1 -2.69 -25.80 -5.22
C SER A 1 -1.53 -25.53 -4.28
N ASN A 2 -0.58 -24.68 -4.67
CA ASN A 2 0.54 -24.30 -3.82
C ASN A 2 0.08 -23.20 -2.84
N LYS A 3 -0.11 -23.56 -1.57
CA LYS A 3 -0.60 -22.67 -0.49
C LYS A 3 0.12 -21.32 -0.40
N LEU A 4 1.43 -21.29 -0.68
CA LEU A 4 2.25 -20.07 -0.66
C LEU A 4 1.89 -19.10 -1.79
N SER A 5 1.61 -19.61 -2.99
CA SER A 5 1.21 -18.80 -4.13
C SER A 5 -0.14 -18.13 -3.88
N ASP A 6 -1.08 -18.88 -3.29
CA ASP A 6 -2.41 -18.38 -2.92
C ASP A 6 -2.32 -17.28 -1.84
N GLU A 7 -1.43 -17.44 -0.85
CA GLU A 7 -1.18 -16.44 0.20
C GLU A 7 -0.54 -15.16 -0.33
N MET A 8 0.43 -15.28 -1.25
CA MET A 8 1.07 -14.12 -1.89
C MET A 8 0.08 -13.35 -2.78
N GLN A 9 -0.80 -14.06 -3.52
CA GLN A 9 -1.87 -13.41 -4.28
C GLN A 9 -2.82 -12.64 -3.35
N ASN A 10 -3.27 -13.26 -2.25
CA ASN A 10 -4.15 -12.60 -1.27
C ASN A 10 -3.52 -11.32 -0.68
N LYS A 11 -2.22 -11.34 -0.35
CA LYS A 11 -1.53 -10.12 0.14
C LYS A 11 -1.47 -9.03 -0.93
N ARG A 12 -1.17 -9.39 -2.17
CA ARG A 12 -1.15 -8.44 -3.30
C ARG A 12 -2.53 -7.84 -3.57
N ASP A 13 -3.57 -8.66 -3.55
CA ASP A 13 -4.94 -8.20 -3.81
C ASP A 13 -5.43 -7.25 -2.72
N LYS A 14 -5.09 -7.53 -1.45
CA LYS A 14 -5.36 -6.61 -0.34
C LYS A 14 -4.62 -5.28 -0.48
N ALA A 15 -3.33 -5.31 -0.79
CA ALA A 15 -2.54 -4.08 -0.98
C ALA A 15 -3.12 -3.23 -2.13
N ARG A 16 -3.48 -3.86 -3.25
CA ARG A 16 -4.14 -3.18 -4.38
C ARG A 16 -5.47 -2.55 -3.96
N PHE A 17 -6.31 -3.32 -3.27
CA PHE A 17 -7.62 -2.84 -2.83
C PHE A 17 -7.51 -1.60 -1.94
N VAL A 18 -6.56 -1.58 -1.00
CA VAL A 18 -6.33 -0.43 -0.12
C VAL A 18 -5.89 0.80 -0.93
N ILE A 19 -4.88 0.63 -1.79
CA ILE A 19 -4.35 1.72 -2.62
C ILE A 19 -5.43 2.31 -3.54
N ASP A 20 -6.18 1.44 -4.22
CA ASP A 20 -7.26 1.87 -5.12
C ASP A 20 -8.36 2.61 -4.35
N THR A 21 -8.75 2.10 -3.17
CA THR A 21 -9.77 2.74 -2.33
C THR A 21 -9.34 4.12 -1.86
N VAL A 22 -8.09 4.28 -1.41
CA VAL A 22 -7.56 5.57 -0.95
C VAL A 22 -7.47 6.55 -2.11
N ARG A 23 -6.98 6.10 -3.28
CA ARG A 23 -6.91 6.92 -4.48
C ARG A 23 -8.29 7.42 -4.92
N MET A 24 -9.32 6.59 -4.80
CA MET A 24 -10.71 6.99 -5.09
C MET A 24 -11.27 8.05 -4.14
N LYS A 25 -10.72 8.19 -2.93
CA LYS A 25 -11.13 9.22 -1.95
C LYS A 25 -10.54 10.59 -2.24
N GLY A 26 -9.61 10.69 -3.19
CA GLY A 26 -9.00 11.94 -3.62
C GLY A 26 -7.64 12.21 -2.98
N GLU A 27 -7.10 13.39 -3.30
CA GLU A 27 -5.71 13.73 -2.99
C GLU A 27 -5.45 13.82 -1.49
N ALA A 28 -6.35 14.40 -0.70
CA ALA A 28 -6.17 14.54 0.75
C ALA A 28 -5.99 13.19 1.46
N ALA A 29 -6.81 12.19 1.11
CA ALA A 29 -6.69 10.85 1.66
C ALA A 29 -5.41 10.13 1.18
N SER A 30 -4.98 10.42 -0.06
CA SER A 30 -3.74 9.89 -0.60
C SER A 30 -2.51 10.47 0.12
N SER A 31 -2.52 11.77 0.43
CA SER A 31 -1.49 12.42 1.24
C SER A 31 -1.43 11.84 2.66
N GLU A 32 -2.58 11.67 3.33
CA GLU A 32 -2.64 11.06 4.67
C GLU A 32 -2.08 9.62 4.66
N MET A 33 -2.39 8.83 3.63
CA MET A 33 -1.83 7.49 3.48
C MET A 33 -0.30 7.50 3.29
N ILE A 34 0.23 8.47 2.52
CA ILE A 34 1.68 8.60 2.31
C ILE A 34 2.37 8.99 3.63
N GLU A 35 1.83 9.96 4.37
CA GLU A 35 2.35 10.35 5.69
C GLU A 35 2.38 9.15 6.64
N PHE A 36 1.28 8.42 6.72
CA PHE A 36 1.20 7.20 7.54
C PHE A 36 2.20 6.12 7.09
N LEU A 37 2.39 5.94 5.78
CA LEU A 37 3.36 4.98 5.25
C LEU A 37 4.79 5.37 5.62
N CYS A 38 5.12 6.67 5.61
CA CYS A 38 6.42 7.19 6.01
C CYS A 38 6.70 6.94 7.50
N GLU A 39 5.68 7.03 8.35
CA GLU A 39 5.80 6.74 9.78
C GLU A 39 5.97 5.25 10.08
N VAL A 40 5.19 4.39 9.41
CA VAL A 40 5.16 2.95 9.69
C VAL A 40 6.32 2.20 9.03
N ASP A 41 6.69 2.59 7.81
CA ASP A 41 7.78 1.97 7.05
C ASP A 41 8.56 3.01 6.23
N PRO A 42 9.54 3.69 6.87
CA PRO A 42 10.40 4.66 6.21
C PRO A 42 11.20 4.04 5.05
N PHE A 43 11.64 2.78 5.18
CA PHE A 43 12.42 2.11 4.15
C PHE A 43 11.58 1.87 2.89
N LEU A 44 10.34 1.40 3.06
CA LEU A 44 9.42 1.26 1.93
C LEU A 44 9.10 2.63 1.31
N SER A 45 8.94 3.67 2.11
CA SER A 45 8.65 5.02 1.63
C SER A 45 9.80 5.59 0.80
N GLU A 46 11.05 5.41 1.24
CA GLU A 46 12.26 5.73 0.48
C GLU A 46 12.32 4.92 -0.82
N HIS A 47 12.07 3.61 -0.74
CA HIS A 47 12.09 2.72 -1.90
C HIS A 47 11.04 3.10 -2.96
N LEU A 48 9.90 3.65 -2.53
CA LEU A 48 8.83 4.16 -3.40
C LEU A 48 9.06 5.60 -3.87
N GLY A 49 10.08 6.31 -3.37
CA GLY A 49 10.38 7.70 -3.71
C GLY A 49 9.32 8.69 -3.19
N LEU A 50 8.72 8.38 -2.03
CA LEU A 50 7.71 9.22 -1.37
C LEU A 50 8.34 10.28 -0.46
N ILE A 51 9.62 10.11 -0.12
CA ILE A 51 10.44 10.99 0.71
C ILE A 51 11.73 11.39 -0.01
#